data_AF-A0A847FYW6-F1
#
_entry.id   AF-A0A847FYW6-F1
#
_cell.length_a   1.000
_cell.length_b   1.000
_cell.length_c   1.000
_cell.angle_alpha   90.00
_cell.angle_beta   90.00
_cell.angle_gamma   90.00
#
_symmetry.space_group_name_H-M   'P 1'
#
loop_
_entity.id
_entity.type
_entity.pdbx_description
1 polymer ?
#
loop_
_entity_poly.entity_id
_entity_poly.type
_entity_poly.pdbx_seq_one_letter_code
_entity_poly.pdbx_strand_id
1 'polypeptide(L)'
;MNRKNQIILLVISGLLLTLACNLSSAMVKTAEKVVPTLDPAEKQQLENQLAAQIGGAVSGVPVTIELSESQLTSLISSQATNQQDAQISNVQVTLDNNQAQISGDIVASGVTGKLSITLTVGMDEQSNPNLSIASATMNGFNLPASMLSSVSDGINQGLKSQAGQEFIIQSMSISDHKLIITAIKP
;
A
#
# COMPACT_ATOMS: atom_id res chain seq x y z
N MET A 1 26.03 3.69 -58.13
CA MET A 1 25.69 3.77 -56.70
C MET A 1 26.48 2.69 -55.96
N ASN A 2 27.38 3.09 -55.06
CA ASN A 2 28.40 2.18 -54.52
C ASN A 2 27.79 1.12 -53.59
N ARG A 3 28.13 -0.17 -53.79
CA ARG A 3 27.66 -1.31 -52.95
C ARG A 3 27.88 -1.08 -51.45
N LYS A 4 28.92 -0.31 -51.07
CA LYS A 4 29.18 0.10 -49.68
C LYS A 4 28.10 1.05 -49.12
N ASN A 5 27.55 1.97 -49.92
CA ASN A 5 26.47 2.87 -49.49
C ASN A 5 25.12 2.13 -49.39
N GLN A 6 24.90 1.06 -50.16
CA GLN A 6 23.70 0.23 -50.00
C GLN A 6 23.72 -0.59 -48.70
N ILE A 7 24.90 -1.08 -48.27
CA ILE A 7 25.02 -1.84 -47.02
C ILE A 7 24.83 -0.91 -45.80
N ILE A 8 25.34 0.33 -45.84
CA ILE A 8 25.17 1.30 -44.76
C ILE A 8 23.69 1.69 -44.58
N LEU A 9 22.93 1.82 -45.68
CA LEU A 9 21.50 2.14 -45.64
C LEU A 9 20.65 1.00 -45.05
N LEU A 10 21.08 -0.26 -45.25
CA LEU A 10 20.40 -1.44 -44.74
C LEU A 10 20.63 -1.65 -43.23
N VAL A 11 21.83 -1.31 -42.72
CA VAL A 11 22.15 -1.40 -41.28
C VAL A 11 21.44 -0.32 -40.45
N ILE A 12 21.29 0.90 -40.98
CA ILE A 12 20.59 2.00 -40.30
C ILE A 12 19.09 1.73 -40.18
N SER A 13 18.47 1.10 -41.17
CA SER A 13 17.04 0.75 -41.11
C SER A 13 16.73 -0.38 -40.11
N GLY A 14 17.71 -1.23 -39.77
CA GLY A 14 17.55 -2.30 -38.78
C GLY A 14 17.56 -1.82 -37.32
N LEU A 15 18.21 -0.68 -37.04
CA LEU A 15 18.34 -0.16 -35.68
C LEU A 15 17.06 0.52 -35.14
N LEU A 16 16.12 0.89 -36.01
CA LEU A 16 14.90 1.62 -35.63
C LEU A 16 13.74 0.70 -35.19
N LEU A 17 13.83 -0.61 -35.43
CA LEU A 17 12.77 -1.57 -35.08
C LEU A 17 12.79 -2.03 -33.62
N THR A 18 13.88 -1.82 -32.89
CA THR A 18 13.99 -2.24 -31.48
C THR A 18 13.48 -1.20 -30.48
N LEU A 19 13.33 0.08 -30.88
CA LEU A 19 12.82 1.12 -29.98
C LEU A 19 11.29 1.15 -29.86
N ALA A 20 10.55 0.63 -30.85
CA ALA A 20 9.08 0.64 -30.84
C ALA A 20 8.46 -0.39 -29.89
N CYS A 21 9.20 -1.44 -29.50
CA CYS A 21 8.71 -2.47 -28.58
C CYS A 21 8.80 -2.08 -27.10
N ASN A 22 9.33 -0.89 -26.76
CA ASN A 22 9.49 -0.46 -25.36
C ASN A 22 8.54 0.67 -24.95
N LEU A 23 7.52 0.96 -25.75
CA LEU A 23 6.55 2.02 -25.49
C LEU A 23 5.10 1.51 -25.59
N SER A 24 4.75 0.54 -24.75
CA SER A 24 3.34 0.20 -24.48
C SER A 24 3.19 -0.51 -23.13
N SER A 25 3.62 0.15 -22.05
CA SER A 25 3.02 -0.08 -20.74
C SER A 25 1.73 0.74 -20.69
N ALA A 26 0.77 0.35 -21.54
CA ALA A 26 -0.58 0.89 -21.52
C ALA A 26 -1.18 0.55 -20.16
N MET A 27 -1.20 1.56 -19.30
CA MET A 27 -2.01 1.76 -18.11
C MET A 27 -3.16 0.74 -18.02
N VAL A 28 -2.89 -0.42 -17.41
CA VAL A 28 -3.94 -1.33 -16.98
C VAL A 28 -4.65 -0.57 -15.87
N LYS A 29 -5.81 0.00 -16.20
CA LYS A 29 -6.75 0.50 -15.22
C LYS A 29 -7.25 -0.72 -14.46
N THR A 30 -6.52 -1.13 -13.43
CA THR A 30 -6.91 -2.21 -12.53
C THR A 30 -8.32 -1.90 -12.07
N ALA A 31 -9.27 -2.77 -12.44
CA ALA A 31 -10.62 -2.69 -11.95
C ALA A 31 -10.54 -2.71 -10.43
N GLU A 32 -11.05 -1.65 -9.80
CA GLU A 32 -10.99 -1.50 -8.35
C GLU A 32 -11.78 -2.65 -7.72
N LYS A 33 -11.05 -3.60 -7.11
CA LYS A 33 -11.64 -4.75 -6.44
C LYS A 33 -12.45 -4.24 -5.27
N VAL A 34 -13.76 -4.51 -5.28
CA VAL A 34 -14.63 -4.14 -4.17
C VAL A 34 -14.41 -5.12 -3.02
N VAL A 35 -13.70 -4.71 -1.98
CA VAL A 35 -13.49 -5.53 -0.78
C VAL A 35 -14.60 -5.22 0.22
N PRO A 36 -15.42 -6.22 0.62
CA PRO A 36 -16.49 -5.98 1.59
C PRO A 36 -15.91 -5.56 2.93
N THR A 37 -16.47 -4.50 3.51
CA THR A 37 -16.22 -4.13 4.91
C THR A 37 -16.92 -5.14 5.83
N LEU A 38 -16.28 -5.43 6.96
CA LEU A 38 -16.84 -6.27 8.03
C LEU A 38 -18.06 -5.60 8.65
N ASP A 39 -18.98 -6.44 9.15
CA ASP A 39 -20.07 -5.97 9.98
C ASP A 39 -19.54 -5.37 11.29
N PRO A 40 -20.24 -4.38 11.88
CA PRO A 40 -19.78 -3.70 13.09
C PRO A 40 -19.56 -4.65 14.28
N ALA A 41 -20.29 -5.77 14.35
CA ALA A 41 -20.08 -6.79 15.36
C ALA A 41 -18.77 -7.57 15.16
N GLU A 42 -18.44 -7.95 13.92
CA GLU A 42 -17.20 -8.65 13.59
C GLU A 42 -15.99 -7.75 13.78
N LYS A 43 -16.14 -6.46 13.49
CA LYS A 43 -15.13 -5.45 13.73
C LYS A 43 -14.80 -5.29 15.23
N GLN A 44 -15.81 -5.18 16.08
CA GLN A 44 -15.60 -5.12 17.53
C GLN A 44 -14.91 -6.39 18.03
N GLN A 45 -15.26 -7.55 17.45
CA GLN A 45 -14.65 -8.82 17.77
C GLN A 45 -13.18 -8.87 17.35
N LEU A 46 -12.84 -8.32 16.17
CA LEU A 46 -11.46 -8.18 15.71
C LEU A 46 -10.66 -7.26 16.64
N GLU A 47 -11.19 -6.09 16.99
CA GLU A 47 -10.51 -5.15 17.91
C GLU A 47 -10.28 -5.79 19.28
N ASN A 48 -11.27 -6.51 19.81
CA ASN A 48 -11.14 -7.24 21.06
C ASN A 48 -10.13 -8.39 20.96
N GLN A 49 -10.08 -9.10 19.82
CA GLN A 49 -9.09 -10.15 19.57
C GLN A 49 -7.68 -9.57 19.48
N LEU A 50 -7.51 -8.45 18.78
CA LEU A 50 -6.24 -7.75 18.64
C LEU A 50 -5.78 -7.23 20.01
N ALA A 51 -6.68 -6.59 20.76
CA ALA A 51 -6.40 -6.12 22.12
C ALA A 51 -6.07 -7.26 23.08
N ALA A 52 -6.72 -8.42 22.95
CA ALA A 52 -6.42 -9.60 23.76
C ALA A 52 -5.08 -10.25 23.39
N GLN A 53 -4.74 -10.32 22.09
CA GLN A 53 -3.45 -10.85 21.63
C GLN A 53 -2.28 -9.94 22.04
N ILE A 54 -2.47 -8.63 21.92
CA ILE A 54 -1.49 -7.62 22.34
C ILE A 54 -1.40 -7.58 23.87
N GLY A 55 -2.54 -7.54 24.58
CA GLY A 55 -2.59 -7.49 26.04
C GLY A 55 -2.14 -8.78 26.73
N GLY A 56 -2.26 -9.93 26.06
CA GLY A 56 -1.76 -11.23 26.51
C GLY A 56 -0.33 -11.53 26.07
N ALA A 57 0.32 -10.63 25.33
CA ALA A 57 1.68 -10.83 24.85
C ALA A 57 2.66 -10.83 26.03
N VAL A 58 3.38 -11.94 26.19
CA VAL A 58 4.44 -12.09 27.19
C VAL A 58 5.73 -11.51 26.61
N SER A 59 6.47 -10.71 27.39
CA SER A 59 7.79 -10.21 26.98
C SER A 59 8.69 -11.36 26.51
N GLY A 60 9.34 -11.18 25.36
CA GLY A 60 10.20 -12.17 24.73
C GLY A 60 9.48 -13.20 23.85
N VAL A 61 8.13 -13.20 23.78
CA VAL A 61 7.37 -14.12 22.92
C VAL A 61 6.84 -13.35 21.69
N PRO A 62 7.14 -13.81 20.46
CA PRO A 62 6.59 -13.20 19.25
C PRO A 62 5.10 -13.51 19.11
N VAL A 63 4.30 -12.48 18.87
CA VAL A 63 2.87 -12.55 18.53
C VAL A 63 2.74 -12.34 17.02
N THR A 64 2.02 -13.24 16.35
CA THR A 64 1.73 -13.12 14.91
C THR A 64 0.27 -12.76 14.71
N ILE A 65 0.05 -11.67 13.99
CA ILE A 65 -1.25 -11.09 13.68
C ILE A 65 -1.47 -11.25 12.17
N GLU A 66 -2.58 -11.84 11.78
CA GLU A 66 -3.00 -11.97 10.39
C GLU A 66 -4.23 -11.10 10.13
N LEU A 67 -4.12 -10.16 9.19
CA LEU A 67 -5.19 -9.23 8.81
C LEU A 67 -5.53 -9.43 7.33
N SER A 68 -6.76 -9.84 7.07
CA SER A 68 -7.32 -9.92 5.71
C SER A 68 -7.63 -8.54 5.12
N GLU A 69 -7.78 -8.48 3.79
CA GLU A 69 -8.21 -7.29 3.06
C GLU A 69 -9.48 -6.65 3.65
N SER A 70 -10.49 -7.44 4.03
CA SER A 70 -11.74 -6.93 4.61
C SER A 70 -11.54 -6.34 6.00
N GLN A 71 -10.71 -6.98 6.83
CA GLN A 71 -10.31 -6.48 8.15
C GLN A 71 -9.56 -5.14 8.03
N LEU A 72 -8.58 -5.05 7.13
CA LEU A 72 -7.83 -3.81 6.89
C LEU A 72 -8.72 -2.71 6.34
N THR A 73 -9.57 -3.02 5.37
CA THR A 73 -10.53 -2.07 4.79
C THR A 73 -11.44 -1.50 5.88
N SER A 74 -11.90 -2.33 6.80
CA SER A 74 -12.79 -1.94 7.91
C SER A 74 -12.10 -1.11 8.99
N LEU A 75 -10.81 -1.37 9.26
CA LEU A 75 -10.01 -0.60 10.22
C LEU A 75 -9.64 0.77 9.64
N ILE A 76 -9.19 0.82 8.39
CA ILE A 76 -8.79 2.08 7.75
C ILE A 76 -10.00 2.97 7.53
N SER A 77 -11.14 2.43 7.07
CA SER A 77 -12.39 3.20 6.89
C SER A 77 -12.87 3.90 8.17
N SER A 78 -12.73 3.29 9.35
CA SER A 78 -13.05 3.99 10.61
C SER A 78 -12.12 5.15 10.94
N GLN A 79 -10.83 4.99 10.66
CA GLN A 79 -9.85 6.03 10.97
C GLN A 79 -9.96 7.19 9.98
N ALA A 80 -10.20 6.86 8.71
CA ALA A 80 -10.47 7.80 7.61
C ALA A 80 -11.67 8.72 7.91
N THR A 81 -12.70 8.22 8.59
CA THR A 81 -13.90 9.01 8.94
C THR A 81 -13.65 10.02 10.08
N ASN A 82 -12.58 9.83 10.88
CA ASN A 82 -12.27 10.66 12.05
C ASN A 82 -11.36 11.87 11.76
N GLN A 83 -10.96 12.11 10.51
CA GLN A 83 -10.10 13.23 10.14
C GLN A 83 -10.94 14.49 9.87
N GLN A 84 -10.76 15.55 10.66
CA GLN A 84 -11.57 16.78 10.57
C GLN A 84 -11.32 17.60 9.28
N ASP A 85 -10.14 17.50 8.67
CA ASP A 85 -9.75 18.32 7.51
C ASP A 85 -10.02 17.67 6.14
N ALA A 86 -10.18 16.34 6.10
CA ALA A 86 -10.40 15.60 4.87
C ALA A 86 -11.35 14.43 5.12
N GLN A 87 -12.48 14.41 4.40
CA GLN A 87 -13.42 13.31 4.46
C GLN A 87 -12.99 12.26 3.44
N ILE A 88 -12.59 11.09 3.92
CA ILE A 88 -12.29 9.93 3.06
C ILE A 88 -13.45 8.93 3.18
N SER A 89 -14.00 8.50 2.06
CA SER A 89 -15.10 7.54 1.95
C SER A 89 -14.77 6.44 0.93
N ASN A 90 -15.56 5.36 0.91
CA ASN A 90 -15.38 4.22 -0.01
C ASN A 90 -13.96 3.64 0.00
N VAL A 91 -13.34 3.57 1.19
CA VAL A 91 -12.00 3.00 1.35
C VAL A 91 -12.01 1.53 0.96
N GLN A 92 -11.00 1.13 0.20
CA GLN A 92 -10.80 -0.20 -0.36
C GLN A 92 -9.34 -0.58 -0.16
N VAL A 93 -9.06 -1.67 0.56
CA VAL A 93 -7.68 -2.14 0.77
C VAL A 93 -7.53 -3.49 0.08
N THR A 94 -6.57 -3.58 -0.81
CA THR A 94 -6.22 -4.80 -1.53
C THR A 94 -4.77 -5.17 -1.25
N LEU A 95 -4.51 -6.46 -1.13
CA LEU A 95 -3.21 -7.01 -0.77
C LEU A 95 -2.80 -7.99 -1.87
N ASP A 96 -1.80 -7.61 -2.66
CA ASP A 96 -1.35 -8.42 -3.80
C ASP A 96 0.15 -8.20 -4.06
N ASN A 97 0.88 -9.25 -4.41
CA ASN A 97 2.29 -9.18 -4.79
C ASN A 97 3.18 -8.35 -3.83
N ASN A 98 3.10 -8.61 -2.51
CA ASN A 98 3.83 -7.85 -1.47
C ASN A 98 3.52 -6.34 -1.42
N GLN A 99 2.42 -5.93 -2.03
CA GLN A 99 1.95 -4.57 -2.05
C GLN A 99 0.56 -4.47 -1.43
N ALA A 100 0.36 -3.43 -0.65
CA ALA A 100 -0.95 -3.04 -0.14
C ALA A 100 -1.43 -1.82 -0.92
N GLN A 101 -2.47 -1.98 -1.73
CA GLN A 101 -3.08 -0.88 -2.45
C GLN A 101 -4.35 -0.43 -1.73
N ILE A 102 -4.35 0.83 -1.31
CA ILE A 102 -5.43 1.52 -0.63
C ILE A 102 -6.05 2.50 -1.62
N SER A 103 -7.34 2.37 -1.91
CA SER A 103 -8.07 3.33 -2.74
C SER A 103 -9.27 3.88 -1.98
N GLY A 104 -9.71 5.09 -2.32
CA GLY A 104 -10.87 5.71 -1.69
C GLY A 104 -11.20 7.06 -2.31
N ASP A 105 -12.40 7.55 -2.03
CA ASP A 105 -12.82 8.89 -2.42
C ASP A 105 -12.41 9.86 -1.32
N ILE A 106 -11.78 10.98 -1.68
CA ILE A 106 -11.38 12.03 -0.76
C ILE A 106 -12.09 13.34 -1.12
N VAL A 107 -12.59 14.02 -0.09
CA VAL A 107 -13.13 15.38 -0.16
C VAL A 107 -12.36 16.23 0.83
N ALA A 108 -11.53 17.15 0.31
CA ALA A 108 -10.73 18.06 1.13
C ALA A 108 -10.80 19.47 0.53
N SER A 109 -11.11 20.48 1.34
CA SER A 109 -11.12 21.90 0.94
C SER A 109 -11.91 22.21 -0.35
N GLY A 110 -13.01 21.50 -0.60
CA GLY A 110 -13.84 21.67 -1.81
C GLY A 110 -13.34 20.96 -3.07
N VAL A 111 -12.23 20.21 -2.97
CA VAL A 111 -11.72 19.35 -4.04
C VAL A 111 -12.15 17.91 -3.75
N THR A 112 -12.85 17.31 -4.71
CA THR A 112 -13.21 15.88 -4.67
C THR A 112 -12.31 15.11 -5.64
N GLY A 113 -11.80 13.98 -5.19
CA GLY A 113 -11.03 13.11 -6.06
C GLY A 113 -10.95 11.68 -5.56
N LYS A 114 -10.47 10.81 -6.45
CA LYS A 114 -10.19 9.42 -6.14
C LYS A 114 -8.72 9.28 -5.78
N LEU A 115 -8.45 8.90 -4.55
CA LEU A 115 -7.12 8.62 -4.03
C LEU A 115 -6.81 7.13 -4.24
N SER A 116 -5.60 6.82 -4.70
CA SER A 116 -5.08 5.45 -4.72
C SER A 116 -3.62 5.48 -4.29
N ILE A 117 -3.29 4.80 -3.20
CA ILE A 117 -1.97 4.69 -2.59
C ILE A 117 -1.53 3.24 -2.72
N THR A 118 -0.36 3.02 -3.28
CA THR A 118 0.31 1.70 -3.29
C THR A 118 1.45 1.73 -2.29
N LEU A 119 1.36 0.87 -1.29
CA LEU A 119 2.38 0.63 -0.28
C LEU A 119 3.10 -0.67 -0.63
N THR A 120 4.41 -0.71 -0.42
CA THR A 120 5.20 -1.94 -0.48
C THR A 120 5.57 -2.34 0.94
N VAL A 121 5.34 -3.60 1.27
CA VAL A 121 5.73 -4.20 2.55
C VAL A 121 7.02 -4.96 2.33
N GLY A 122 8.08 -4.57 3.05
CA GLY A 122 9.39 -5.20 2.92
C GLY A 122 10.23 -5.08 4.17
N MET A 123 11.51 -5.43 4.06
CA MET A 123 12.53 -5.19 5.08
C MET A 123 13.45 -4.09 4.60
N ASP A 124 13.85 -3.18 5.49
CA ASP A 124 14.88 -2.18 5.21
C ASP A 124 16.29 -2.81 5.23
N GLU A 125 17.31 -2.00 4.92
CA GLU A 125 18.72 -2.41 4.91
C GLU A 125 19.22 -2.89 6.29
N GLN A 126 18.49 -2.56 7.36
CA GLN A 126 18.78 -2.93 8.74
C GLN A 126 17.96 -4.14 9.19
N SER A 127 17.27 -4.82 8.25
CA SER A 127 16.36 -5.94 8.51
C SER A 127 15.18 -5.61 9.42
N ASN A 128 14.80 -4.33 9.50
CA ASN A 128 13.56 -3.95 10.16
C ASN A 128 12.43 -3.96 9.12
N PRO A 129 11.25 -4.45 9.49
CA PRO A 129 10.10 -4.39 8.61
C PRO A 129 9.70 -2.93 8.37
N ASN A 130 9.57 -2.56 7.10
CA ASN A 130 9.31 -1.21 6.63
C ASN A 130 8.09 -1.19 5.68
N LEU A 131 7.27 -0.16 5.84
CA LEU A 131 6.15 0.17 4.95
C LEU A 131 6.54 1.42 4.16
N SER A 132 6.79 1.24 2.87
CA SER A 132 7.17 2.34 1.98
C SER A 132 6.04 2.64 1.00
N ILE A 133 5.75 3.91 0.74
CA ILE A 133 4.82 4.29 -0.31
C ILE A 133 5.53 4.16 -1.66
N ALA A 134 5.12 3.18 -2.47
CA ALA A 134 5.59 3.03 -3.84
C ALA A 134 5.02 4.11 -4.76
N SER A 135 3.73 4.42 -4.59
CA SER A 135 3.08 5.49 -5.34
C SER A 135 1.82 5.98 -4.63
N ALA A 136 1.44 7.23 -4.87
CA ALA A 136 0.06 7.65 -4.63
C ALA A 136 -0.42 8.52 -5.79
N THR A 137 -1.67 8.32 -6.15
CA THR A 137 -2.35 9.01 -7.23
C THR A 137 -3.63 9.64 -6.73
N MET A 138 -3.95 10.82 -7.23
CA MET A 138 -5.22 11.50 -7.01
C MET A 138 -5.81 11.85 -8.36
N ASN A 139 -7.02 11.35 -8.66
CA ASN A 139 -7.67 11.50 -9.97
C ASN A 139 -6.80 11.04 -11.16
N GLY A 140 -5.95 10.02 -10.94
CA GLY A 140 -5.03 9.50 -11.95
C GLY A 140 -3.74 10.28 -12.13
N PHE A 141 -3.51 11.33 -11.33
CA PHE A 141 -2.26 12.09 -11.31
C PHE A 141 -1.39 11.67 -10.12
N ASN A 142 -0.11 11.38 -10.37
CA ASN A 142 0.85 11.09 -9.32
C ASN A 142 1.00 12.29 -8.38
N LEU A 143 0.92 12.04 -7.08
CA LEU A 143 1.19 13.07 -6.08
C LEU A 143 2.67 13.42 -6.04
N PRO A 144 3.04 14.68 -5.81
CA PRO A 144 4.43 15.09 -5.64
C PRO A 144 5.04 14.40 -4.40
N ALA A 145 6.35 14.13 -4.46
CA ALA A 145 7.07 13.40 -3.41
C ALA A 145 6.95 14.03 -2.00
N SER A 146 6.76 15.36 -1.93
CA SER A 146 6.51 16.06 -0.66
C SER A 146 5.20 15.62 0.00
N MET A 147 4.12 15.45 -0.79
CA MET A 147 2.85 14.92 -0.28
C MET A 147 2.95 13.45 0.09
N LEU A 148 3.64 12.65 -0.73
CA LEU A 148 3.89 11.24 -0.41
C LEU A 148 4.61 11.09 0.92
N SER A 149 5.61 11.92 1.19
CA SER A 149 6.36 11.90 2.44
C SER A 149 5.45 12.21 3.64
N SER A 150 4.60 13.24 3.54
CA SER A 150 3.63 13.56 4.61
C SER A 150 2.62 12.44 4.88
N VAL A 151 2.15 11.76 3.83
CA VAL A 151 1.26 10.59 3.98
C VAL A 151 2.01 9.43 4.63
N SER A 152 3.25 9.18 4.21
CA SER A 152 4.11 8.12 4.78
C SER A 152 4.38 8.37 6.25
N ASP A 153 4.69 9.60 6.63
CA ASP A 153 4.92 10.00 8.01
C ASP A 153 3.65 9.83 8.85
N GLY A 154 2.49 10.22 8.33
CA GLY A 154 1.20 10.01 8.99
C GLY A 154 0.87 8.53 9.23
N ILE A 155 1.10 7.68 8.23
CA ILE A 155 0.90 6.22 8.36
C ILE A 155 1.88 5.62 9.37
N ASN A 156 3.17 5.97 9.27
CA ASN A 156 4.19 5.49 10.20
C ASN A 156 3.91 5.93 11.64
N GLN A 157 3.44 7.16 11.83
CA GLN A 157 3.09 7.69 13.15
C GLN A 157 1.83 7.02 13.70
N GLY A 158 0.82 6.76 12.86
CA GLY A 158 -0.39 6.02 13.24
C GLY A 158 -0.11 4.56 13.61
N LEU A 159 0.79 3.89 12.88
CA LEU A 159 1.23 2.54 13.22
C LEU A 159 2.00 2.52 14.54
N LYS A 160 2.91 3.48 14.76
CA LYS A 160 3.65 3.61 16.03
C LYS A 160 2.73 3.90 17.22
N SER A 161 1.67 4.68 17.03
CA SER A 161 0.71 4.97 18.11
C SER A 161 -0.17 3.76 18.43
N GLN A 162 -0.56 2.96 17.43
CA GLN A 162 -1.38 1.76 17.63
C GLN A 162 -0.61 0.53 18.10
N ALA A 163 0.62 0.33 17.63
CA ALA A 163 1.45 -0.77 18.08
C ALA A 163 1.84 -0.64 19.57
N GLY A 164 1.72 0.57 20.13
CA GLY A 164 2.23 0.90 21.46
C GLY A 164 3.75 0.92 21.45
N GLN A 165 4.37 1.74 22.31
CA GLN A 165 5.83 1.80 22.42
C GLN A 165 6.46 0.49 22.96
N GLU A 166 5.64 -0.52 23.26
CA GLU A 166 6.04 -1.78 23.86
C GLU A 166 6.19 -2.92 22.85
N PHE A 167 6.04 -2.71 21.54
CA PHE A 167 6.15 -3.78 20.56
C PHE A 167 7.14 -3.43 19.45
N ILE A 168 8.05 -4.37 19.18
CA ILE A 168 9.01 -4.32 18.08
C ILE A 168 8.48 -5.24 16.99
N ILE A 169 8.17 -4.69 15.82
CA ILE A 169 7.77 -5.51 14.66
C ILE A 169 9.02 -6.24 14.16
N GLN A 170 8.97 -7.57 14.14
CA GLN A 170 10.05 -8.45 13.69
C GLN A 170 9.97 -8.71 12.19
N SER A 171 8.75 -8.89 11.67
CA SER A 171 8.53 -9.13 10.25
C SER A 171 7.14 -8.71 9.82
N MET A 172 7.03 -8.27 8.56
CA MET A 172 5.75 -8.07 7.86
C MET A 172 5.82 -8.77 6.51
N SER A 173 4.76 -9.49 6.15
CA SER A 173 4.64 -10.12 4.84
C SER A 173 3.20 -10.12 4.38
N ILE A 174 2.99 -10.23 3.07
CA ILE A 174 1.67 -10.42 2.49
C ILE A 174 1.65 -11.80 1.84
N SER A 175 0.75 -12.66 2.30
CA SER A 175 0.49 -13.99 1.71
C SER A 175 -1.01 -14.23 1.66
N ASP A 176 -1.49 -14.86 0.60
CA ASP A 176 -2.91 -15.24 0.45
C ASP A 176 -3.89 -14.08 0.70
N HIS A 177 -3.56 -12.88 0.22
CA HIS A 177 -4.34 -11.64 0.45
C HIS A 177 -4.54 -11.30 1.94
N LYS A 178 -3.59 -11.69 2.79
CA LYS A 178 -3.51 -11.35 4.21
C LYS A 178 -2.18 -10.70 4.52
N LEU A 179 -2.23 -9.65 5.33
CA LEU A 179 -1.07 -9.02 5.93
C LEU A 179 -0.73 -9.77 7.21
N ILE A 180 0.45 -10.36 7.25
CA ILE A 180 0.97 -11.13 8.38
C ILE A 180 2.04 -10.27 9.05
N ILE A 181 1.78 -9.88 10.29
CA ILE A 181 2.66 -9.03 11.11
C ILE A 181 3.11 -9.87 12.30
N THR A 182 4.42 -10.06 12.46
CA THR A 182 4.99 -10.65 13.66
C THR A 182 5.66 -9.57 14.48
N ALA A 183 5.27 -9.42 15.73
CA ALA A 183 5.83 -8.44 16.66
C ALA A 183 6.20 -9.11 17.98
N ILE A 184 7.20 -8.58 18.67
CA ILE A 184 7.65 -9.05 19.98
C ILE A 184 7.58 -7.90 20.98
N LYS A 185 7.08 -8.19 22.17
CA LYS A 185 7.24 -7.30 23.32
C LYS A 185 8.64 -7.51 23.90
N PRO A 186 9.52 -6.50 23.95
CA PRO A 186 10.86 -6.66 24.51
C PRO A 186 10.84 -6.96 26.01
#